data_AF-A0A7X9GDV9-F1
#
_entry.id   AF-A0A7X9GDV9-F1
#
_cell.length_a   1.000
_cell.length_b   1.000
_cell.length_c   1.000
_cell.angle_alpha   90.00
_cell.angle_beta   90.00
_cell.angle_gamma   90.00
#
_symmetry.space_group_name_H-M   'P 1'
#
loop_
_entity.id
_entity.type
_entity.pdbx_description
1 polymer ?
#
loop_
_entity_poly.entity_id
_entity_poly.type
_entity_poly.pdbx_seq_one_letter_code
_entity_poly.pdbx_strand_id
1 'polypeptide(L)'
;VAFSDARYEFENHAIDISLNEESVIYGKTLVLTPDLEVFDYLTPLHFFGETLDDEEIVVKEMVLDMLTEHSKSFRSADLQRESDNSYTMTIDTEEEEQIFIQIEYHPNIDALRLVAENNGEHGLLFEYVNTGDGYAAQYYFNSVVGVGGTYGVQEKTMAMCVYKTIFSGKEGSCARFDDVEEPASLLNGVPDEQAFIEGATHWFTLKDDKLTGELDGITF
;
A
#
# COMPACT_ATOMS: atom_id res chain seq x y z
N VAL A 1 4.27 17.12 5.94
CA VAL A 1 3.03 16.37 6.25
C VAL A 1 3.43 14.92 6.15
N ALA A 2 3.04 14.05 7.09
CA ALA A 2 3.40 12.63 6.99
C ALA A 2 2.76 11.99 5.75
N PHE A 3 3.36 10.92 5.23
CA PHE A 3 2.85 10.22 4.05
C PHE A 3 1.38 9.80 4.21
N SER A 4 1.03 9.21 5.35
CA SER A 4 -0.33 8.72 5.66
C SER A 4 -1.37 9.84 5.60
N ASP A 5 -1.10 10.98 6.24
CA ASP A 5 -1.98 12.15 6.22
C ASP A 5 -2.13 12.72 4.80
N ALA A 6 -1.02 12.85 4.07
CA ALA A 6 -1.01 13.40 2.72
C ALA A 6 -1.77 12.49 1.73
N ARG A 7 -1.53 11.17 1.81
CA ARG A 7 -2.25 10.15 1.04
C ARG A 7 -3.74 10.19 1.34
N TYR A 8 -4.12 10.24 2.62
CA TYR A 8 -5.52 10.30 3.04
C TYR A 8 -6.22 11.55 2.49
N GLU A 9 -5.57 12.72 2.52
CA GLU A 9 -6.15 13.94 1.96
C GLU A 9 -6.36 13.83 0.43
N PHE A 10 -5.35 13.35 -0.30
CA PHE A 10 -5.43 13.14 -1.75
C PHE A 10 -6.52 12.13 -2.12
N GLU A 11 -6.53 10.94 -1.51
CA GLU A 11 -7.47 9.88 -1.83
C GLU A 11 -8.91 10.26 -1.51
N ASN A 12 -9.16 10.96 -0.39
CA ASN A 12 -10.50 11.46 -0.10
C ASN A 12 -10.97 12.50 -1.10
N HIS A 13 -10.08 13.41 -1.53
CA HIS A 13 -10.42 14.39 -2.56
C HIS A 13 -10.76 13.69 -3.88
N ALA A 14 -9.97 12.69 -4.30
CA ALA A 14 -10.26 11.88 -5.48
C ALA A 14 -11.58 11.11 -5.36
N ILE A 15 -11.89 10.57 -4.17
CA ILE A 15 -13.17 9.93 -3.88
C ILE A 15 -14.32 10.92 -4.02
N ASP A 16 -14.21 12.13 -3.46
CA ASP A 16 -15.25 13.16 -3.54
C ASP A 16 -15.52 13.61 -4.98
N ILE A 17 -14.46 13.83 -5.78
CA ILE A 17 -14.60 14.18 -7.19
C ILE A 17 -15.24 13.04 -7.98
N SER A 18 -14.85 11.79 -7.71
CA SER A 18 -15.38 10.62 -8.42
C SER A 18 -16.89 10.48 -8.26
N LEU A 19 -17.51 10.98 -7.17
CA LEU A 19 -18.96 10.93 -6.96
C LEU A 19 -19.78 11.63 -8.05
N ASN A 20 -19.14 12.45 -8.88
CA ASN A 20 -19.78 13.15 -10.00
C ASN A 20 -19.73 12.36 -11.32
N GLU A 21 -19.00 11.25 -11.38
CA GLU A 21 -18.77 10.45 -12.60
C GLU A 21 -18.97 8.96 -12.33
N GLU A 22 -20.14 8.43 -12.73
CA GLU A 22 -20.58 7.06 -12.38
C GLU A 22 -19.55 5.97 -12.75
N SER A 23 -18.92 6.05 -13.92
CA SER A 23 -17.87 5.12 -14.35
C SER A 23 -16.68 5.10 -13.38
N VAL A 24 -16.32 6.25 -12.82
CA VAL A 24 -15.19 6.40 -11.91
C VAL A 24 -15.55 5.96 -10.49
N ILE A 25 -16.79 6.19 -10.05
CA ILE A 25 -17.28 5.72 -8.73
C ILE A 25 -17.03 4.23 -8.55
N TYR A 26 -17.39 3.43 -9.55
CA TYR A 26 -17.27 1.97 -9.47
C TYR A 26 -15.84 1.51 -9.81
N GLY A 27 -15.16 2.17 -10.75
CA GLY A 27 -13.83 1.76 -11.20
C GLY A 27 -12.68 2.14 -10.27
N LYS A 28 -12.80 3.18 -9.44
CA LYS A 28 -11.67 3.72 -8.66
C LYS A 28 -11.02 2.71 -7.71
N THR A 29 -11.78 1.73 -7.21
CA THR A 29 -11.24 0.67 -6.34
C THR A 29 -10.27 -0.24 -7.06
N LEU A 30 -10.19 -0.19 -8.39
CA LEU A 30 -9.18 -0.89 -9.16
C LEU A 30 -7.79 -0.29 -9.01
N VAL A 31 -7.67 1.00 -8.67
CA VAL A 31 -6.36 1.69 -8.62
C VAL A 31 -6.03 2.27 -7.25
N LEU A 32 -7.02 2.50 -6.40
CA LEU A 32 -6.79 2.78 -4.98
C LEU A 32 -6.36 1.49 -4.28
N THR A 33 -5.26 1.53 -3.53
CA THR A 33 -4.75 0.36 -2.83
C THR A 33 -5.83 -0.19 -1.90
N PRO A 34 -6.15 -1.50 -1.96
CA PRO A 34 -7.11 -2.11 -1.06
C PRO A 34 -6.45 -2.29 0.32
N ASP A 35 -6.50 -1.27 1.16
CA ASP A 35 -5.85 -1.26 2.48
C ASP A 35 -6.20 -2.48 3.35
N LEU A 36 -7.40 -3.05 3.19
CA LEU A 36 -7.81 -4.27 3.90
C LEU A 36 -7.06 -5.54 3.45
N GLU A 37 -6.63 -5.64 2.20
CA GLU A 37 -5.90 -6.82 1.68
C GLU A 37 -4.45 -6.86 2.17
N VAL A 38 -3.90 -5.70 2.54
CA VAL A 38 -2.50 -5.55 2.96
C VAL A 38 -2.35 -5.11 4.42
N PHE A 39 -3.45 -5.00 5.16
CA PHE A 39 -3.50 -4.45 6.51
C PHE A 39 -2.53 -5.17 7.46
N ASP A 40 -2.52 -6.50 7.44
CA ASP A 40 -1.67 -7.30 8.31
C ASP A 40 -0.18 -7.02 8.07
N TYR A 41 0.21 -6.80 6.80
CA TYR A 41 1.57 -6.43 6.43
C TYR A 41 1.93 -4.97 6.78
N LEU A 42 0.95 -4.08 6.89
CA LEU A 42 1.15 -2.66 7.25
C LEU A 42 1.01 -2.40 8.76
N THR A 43 0.58 -3.41 9.53
CA THR A 43 0.42 -3.36 10.99
C THR A 43 1.56 -2.65 11.73
N PRO A 44 2.85 -2.98 11.53
CA PRO A 44 3.94 -2.28 12.22
C PRO A 44 3.91 -0.76 12.01
N LEU A 45 3.64 -0.28 10.80
CA LEU A 45 3.56 1.16 10.52
C LEU A 45 2.36 1.82 11.22
N HIS A 46 1.25 1.10 11.38
CA HIS A 46 0.07 1.62 12.07
C HIS A 46 0.28 1.80 13.59
N PHE A 47 1.12 0.98 14.21
CA PHE A 47 1.34 0.98 15.66
C PHE A 47 2.64 1.66 16.10
N PHE A 48 3.67 1.62 15.26
CA PHE A 48 5.04 2.07 15.59
C PHE A 48 5.64 3.04 14.56
N GLY A 49 4.91 3.38 13.49
CA GLY A 49 5.38 4.36 12.50
C GLY A 49 6.63 3.91 11.71
N GLU A 50 7.32 4.88 11.11
CA GLU A 50 8.45 4.65 10.21
C GLU A 50 9.75 4.23 10.92
N THR A 51 9.90 4.61 12.18
CA THR A 51 11.10 4.37 13.00
C THR A 51 10.70 3.96 14.39
N LEU A 52 11.48 3.09 15.03
CA LEU A 52 11.22 2.64 16.39
C LEU A 52 12.09 3.43 17.40
N ASP A 53 11.48 4.36 18.12
CA ASP A 53 12.17 5.21 19.10
C ASP A 53 12.35 4.55 20.47
N ASP A 54 13.16 5.17 21.33
CA ASP A 54 13.48 4.61 22.65
C ASP A 54 12.26 4.52 23.58
N GLU A 55 11.25 5.41 23.42
CA GLU A 55 10.03 5.38 24.22
C GLU A 55 9.11 4.25 23.77
N GLU A 56 9.00 4.03 22.46
CA GLU A 56 8.25 2.93 21.85
C GLU A 56 8.82 1.57 22.24
N ILE A 57 10.15 1.41 22.31
CA ILE A 57 10.79 0.18 22.79
C ILE A 57 10.38 -0.14 24.22
N VAL A 58 10.24 0.87 25.08
CA VAL A 58 9.86 0.68 26.50
C VAL A 58 8.42 0.18 26.62
N VAL A 59 7.54 0.59 25.72
CA VAL A 59 6.11 0.23 25.75
C VAL A 59 5.73 -0.87 24.77
N LYS A 60 6.66 -1.36 23.94
CA LYS A 60 6.36 -2.29 22.83
C LYS A 60 5.59 -3.53 23.27
N GLU A 61 5.97 -4.15 24.39
CA GLU A 61 5.32 -5.38 24.89
C GLU A 61 3.84 -5.13 25.18
N MET A 62 3.51 -3.97 25.76
CA MET A 62 2.11 -3.59 26.02
C MET A 62 1.32 -3.40 24.72
N VAL A 63 1.94 -2.84 23.68
CA VAL A 63 1.30 -2.66 22.37
C VAL A 63 1.12 -3.99 21.65
N LEU A 64 2.14 -4.86 21.69
CA LEU A 64 2.09 -6.20 21.10
C LEU A 64 1.05 -7.09 21.80
N ASP A 65 0.99 -7.04 23.14
CA ASP A 65 -0.05 -7.74 23.90
C ASP A 65 -1.45 -7.27 23.49
N MET A 66 -1.66 -5.96 23.34
CA MET A 66 -2.94 -5.41 22.87
C MET A 66 -3.28 -5.89 21.46
N LEU A 67 -2.27 -5.98 20.58
CA LEU A 67 -2.42 -6.47 19.22
C LEU A 67 -2.83 -7.95 19.20
N THR A 68 -2.28 -8.80 20.07
CA THR A 68 -2.53 -10.25 20.05
C THR A 68 -3.71 -10.67 20.91
N GLU A 69 -3.90 -10.11 22.11
CA GLU A 69 -4.99 -10.50 23.02
C GLU A 69 -6.39 -10.13 22.50
N HIS A 70 -6.47 -9.11 21.63
CA HIS A 70 -7.73 -8.63 21.08
C HIS A 70 -7.91 -8.95 19.60
N SER A 71 -6.89 -9.49 18.92
CA SER A 71 -7.00 -9.92 17.54
C SER A 71 -7.61 -11.32 17.46
N LYS A 72 -8.38 -11.55 16.39
CA LYS A 72 -8.80 -12.91 16.01
C LYS A 72 -7.83 -13.57 15.03
N SER A 73 -6.84 -12.81 14.56
CA SER A 73 -5.93 -13.19 13.48
C SER A 73 -4.52 -13.47 13.99
N PHE A 74 -4.09 -12.84 15.09
CA PHE A 74 -2.71 -12.88 15.56
C PHE A 74 -2.58 -13.58 16.91
N ARG A 75 -1.72 -14.59 16.96
CA ARG A 75 -1.44 -15.40 18.15
C ARG A 75 -0.30 -14.81 18.97
N SER A 76 0.76 -14.37 18.31
CA SER A 76 1.92 -13.74 18.95
C SER A 76 2.62 -12.81 17.96
N ALA A 77 3.30 -11.79 18.49
CA ALA A 77 4.13 -10.89 17.70
C ALA A 77 5.42 -10.55 18.45
N ASP A 78 6.51 -10.36 17.71
CA ASP A 78 7.79 -9.86 18.21
C ASP A 78 8.27 -8.71 17.34
N LEU A 79 8.90 -7.72 17.97
CA LEU A 79 9.37 -6.49 17.33
C LEU A 79 10.83 -6.24 17.71
N GLN A 80 11.71 -6.11 16.72
CA GLN A 80 13.15 -5.95 16.92
C GLN A 80 13.68 -4.72 16.19
N ARG A 81 14.35 -3.82 16.93
CA ARG A 81 15.08 -2.69 16.36
C ARG A 81 16.41 -3.17 15.80
N GLU A 82 16.63 -2.97 14.50
CA GLU A 82 17.88 -3.32 13.83
C GLU A 82 18.85 -2.13 13.80
N SER A 83 18.32 -0.92 13.64
CA SER A 83 19.07 0.34 13.68
C SER A 83 18.18 1.53 14.02
N ASP A 84 18.71 2.75 13.94
CA ASP A 84 17.91 3.97 14.14
C ASP A 84 16.79 4.13 13.10
N ASN A 85 16.96 3.60 11.88
CA ASN A 85 15.99 3.74 10.80
C ASN A 85 15.54 2.39 10.22
N SER A 86 15.69 1.30 10.97
CA SER A 86 15.22 -0.01 10.52
C SER A 86 14.84 -0.89 11.69
N TYR A 87 13.75 -1.63 11.51
CA TYR A 87 13.26 -2.60 12.46
C TYR A 87 12.51 -3.72 11.73
N THR A 88 12.28 -4.81 12.43
CA THR A 88 11.55 -5.97 11.93
C THR A 88 10.41 -6.32 12.86
N MET A 89 9.37 -6.94 12.31
CA MET A 89 8.25 -7.51 13.06
C MET A 89 8.00 -8.93 12.57
N THR A 90 7.91 -9.88 13.49
CA THR A 90 7.47 -11.25 13.21
C THR A 90 6.11 -11.48 13.88
N ILE A 91 5.14 -11.98 13.13
CA ILE A 91 3.78 -12.24 13.61
C ILE A 91 3.47 -13.71 13.31
N ASP A 92 3.10 -14.46 14.35
CA ASP A 92 2.48 -15.77 14.14
C ASP A 92 0.96 -15.60 14.18
N THR A 93 0.27 -16.13 13.18
CA THR A 93 -1.19 -16.05 13.07
C THR A 93 -1.88 -17.21 13.77
N GLU A 94 -3.18 -17.06 14.00
CA GLU A 94 -4.04 -18.15 14.49
C GLU A 94 -4.18 -19.30 13.48
N GLU A 95 -3.89 -19.05 12.19
CA GLU A 95 -3.90 -20.05 11.11
C GLU A 95 -2.56 -20.79 10.96
N GLU A 96 -1.66 -20.64 11.94
CA GLU A 96 -0.30 -21.21 11.95
C GLU A 96 0.60 -20.68 10.83
N GLU A 97 0.29 -19.51 10.28
CA GLU A 97 1.15 -18.79 9.36
C GLU A 97 2.15 -17.90 10.12
N GLN A 98 3.31 -17.66 9.50
CA GLN A 98 4.31 -16.74 10.02
C GLN A 98 4.54 -15.61 9.02
N ILE A 99 4.22 -14.39 9.45
CA ILE A 99 4.47 -13.18 8.69
C ILE A 99 5.76 -12.55 9.23
N PHE A 100 6.72 -12.30 8.34
CA PHE A 100 7.96 -11.58 8.63
C PHE A 100 7.96 -10.26 7.87
N ILE A 101 8.17 -9.14 8.57
CA ILE A 101 8.11 -7.80 7.99
C ILE A 101 9.42 -7.09 8.33
N GLN A 102 10.07 -6.54 7.31
CA GLN A 102 11.25 -5.70 7.43
C GLN A 102 10.94 -4.28 6.97
N ILE A 103 11.31 -3.30 7.78
CA ILE A 103 11.09 -1.87 7.50
C ILE A 103 12.43 -1.15 7.48
N GLU A 104 12.63 -0.31 6.47
CA GLU A 104 13.77 0.58 6.33
C GLU A 104 13.28 1.99 5.96
N TYR A 105 13.62 2.96 6.79
CA TYR A 105 13.32 4.38 6.59
C TYR A 105 14.59 5.15 6.19
N HIS A 106 14.47 6.05 5.22
CA HIS A 106 15.54 6.86 4.69
C HIS A 106 15.26 8.35 4.97
N PRO A 107 15.62 8.86 6.15
CA PRO A 107 15.21 10.20 6.61
C PRO A 107 15.72 11.34 5.72
N ASN A 108 16.83 11.14 5.01
CA ASN A 108 17.42 12.18 4.14
C ASN A 108 16.55 12.53 2.93
N ILE A 109 15.74 11.58 2.46
CA ILE A 109 14.86 11.73 1.29
C ILE A 109 13.40 11.50 1.65
N ASP A 110 13.09 11.32 2.94
CA ASP A 110 11.78 10.97 3.46
C ASP A 110 11.12 9.85 2.63
N ALA A 111 11.74 8.68 2.70
CA ALA A 111 11.33 7.49 1.98
C ALA A 111 11.31 6.26 2.88
N LEU A 112 10.42 5.31 2.59
CA LEU A 112 10.30 4.06 3.32
C LEU A 112 10.24 2.90 2.34
N ARG A 113 10.86 1.79 2.71
CA ARG A 113 10.67 0.48 2.10
C ARG A 113 10.26 -0.52 3.17
N LEU A 114 9.15 -1.21 2.92
CA LEU A 114 8.63 -2.31 3.70
C LEU A 114 8.58 -3.55 2.81
N VAL A 115 9.18 -4.64 3.26
CA VAL A 115 9.10 -5.94 2.61
C VAL A 115 8.52 -6.93 3.61
N ALA A 116 7.45 -7.61 3.22
CA ALA A 116 6.80 -8.62 4.02
C ALA A 116 6.78 -9.97 3.30
N GLU A 117 7.04 -11.02 4.05
CA GLU A 117 6.94 -12.42 3.64
C GLU A 117 5.87 -13.10 4.50
N ASN A 118 5.11 -14.02 3.92
CA ASN A 118 4.22 -14.93 4.63
C ASN A 118 4.68 -16.37 4.35
N ASN A 119 5.07 -17.10 5.40
CA ASN A 119 5.63 -18.45 5.32
C ASN A 119 6.84 -18.57 4.38
N GLY A 120 7.62 -17.49 4.27
CA GLY A 120 8.79 -17.39 3.38
C GLY A 120 8.45 -17.12 1.90
N GLU A 121 7.18 -16.91 1.56
CA GLU A 121 6.74 -16.43 0.25
C GLU A 121 6.49 -14.92 0.29
N HIS A 122 6.65 -14.24 -0.85
CA HIS A 122 6.41 -12.80 -0.95
C HIS A 122 4.96 -12.45 -0.57
N GLY A 123 4.79 -11.60 0.44
CA GLY A 123 3.49 -11.07 0.87
C GLY A 123 3.22 -9.67 0.32
N LEU A 124 4.11 -8.73 0.62
CA LEU A 124 3.99 -7.33 0.22
C LEU A 124 5.37 -6.68 0.04
N LEU A 125 5.52 -5.93 -1.05
CA LEU A 125 6.49 -4.84 -1.11
C LEU A 125 5.71 -3.53 -1.08
N PHE A 126 6.02 -2.65 -0.13
CA PHE A 126 5.48 -1.31 -0.04
C PHE A 126 6.62 -0.30 0.01
N GLU A 127 6.53 0.73 -0.83
CA GLU A 127 7.45 1.86 -0.79
C GLU A 127 6.71 3.18 -0.89
N TYR A 128 7.27 4.22 -0.26
CA TYR A 128 6.96 5.60 -0.61
C TYR A 128 8.23 6.47 -0.61
N VAL A 129 8.17 7.58 -1.34
CA VAL A 129 9.22 8.61 -1.39
C VAL A 129 8.58 9.99 -1.48
N ASN A 130 9.08 10.94 -0.69
CA ASN A 130 8.70 12.34 -0.76
C ASN A 130 9.17 12.99 -2.08
N THR A 131 8.27 13.68 -2.77
CA THR A 131 8.54 14.33 -4.07
C THR A 131 8.76 15.84 -3.97
N GLY A 132 8.82 16.38 -2.76
CA GLY A 132 8.92 17.81 -2.44
C GLY A 132 7.56 18.43 -2.13
N ASP A 133 6.60 18.27 -3.05
CA ASP A 133 5.24 18.82 -2.93
C ASP A 133 4.16 17.75 -2.63
N GLY A 134 4.58 16.49 -2.51
CA GLY A 134 3.73 15.37 -2.11
C GLY A 134 4.54 14.07 -2.03
N TYR A 135 3.98 12.97 -2.53
CA TYR A 135 4.60 11.65 -2.43
C TYR A 135 4.36 10.80 -3.69
N ALA A 136 5.28 9.88 -3.93
CA ALA A 136 5.06 8.71 -4.79
C ALA A 136 5.10 7.45 -3.93
N ALA A 137 4.21 6.50 -4.18
CA ALA A 137 4.13 5.24 -3.47
C ALA A 137 3.82 4.08 -4.43
N GLN A 138 4.28 2.90 -4.06
CA GLN A 138 3.93 1.67 -4.75
C GLN A 138 3.73 0.50 -3.80
N TYR A 139 2.78 -0.37 -4.14
CA TYR A 139 2.46 -1.61 -3.44
C TYR A 139 2.52 -2.76 -4.44
N TYR A 140 3.26 -3.81 -4.15
CA TYR A 140 3.37 -5.00 -4.99
C TYR A 140 3.02 -6.25 -4.18
N PHE A 141 1.90 -6.86 -4.54
CA PHE A 141 1.33 -8.02 -3.84
C PHE A 141 0.36 -8.79 -4.76
N ASN A 142 -0.01 -9.99 -4.34
CA ASN A 142 -0.96 -10.82 -5.09
C ASN A 142 -2.40 -10.32 -4.86
N SER A 143 -3.08 -9.87 -5.91
CA SER A 143 -4.44 -9.32 -5.83
C SER A 143 -5.39 -9.90 -6.89
N VAL A 144 -6.68 -9.66 -6.72
CA VAL A 144 -7.73 -10.15 -7.61
C VAL A 144 -7.73 -9.35 -8.91
N VAL A 145 -7.40 -9.99 -10.04
CA VAL A 145 -7.43 -9.39 -11.39
C VAL A 145 -8.68 -9.73 -12.19
N GLY A 146 -9.50 -10.66 -11.69
CA GLY A 146 -10.73 -11.03 -12.36
C GLY A 146 -11.63 -11.90 -11.49
N VAL A 147 -12.93 -11.83 -11.75
CA VAL A 147 -13.93 -12.70 -11.13
C VAL A 147 -14.68 -13.43 -12.23
N GLY A 148 -14.45 -14.74 -12.32
CA GLY A 148 -15.14 -15.64 -13.24
C GLY A 148 -16.11 -16.56 -12.51
N GLY A 149 -16.84 -17.38 -13.26
CA GLY A 149 -17.67 -18.46 -12.73
C GLY A 149 -19.14 -18.39 -13.12
N THR A 150 -19.84 -19.50 -12.90
CA THR A 150 -21.28 -19.64 -13.11
C THR A 150 -22.05 -19.49 -11.80
N TYR A 151 -23.32 -19.08 -11.86
CA TYR A 151 -24.22 -18.89 -10.72
C TYR A 151 -23.91 -19.79 -9.50
N GLY A 152 -23.43 -19.16 -8.42
CA GLY A 152 -23.19 -19.80 -7.13
C GLY A 152 -21.73 -20.05 -6.76
N VAL A 153 -20.79 -19.99 -7.71
CA VAL A 153 -19.35 -20.09 -7.44
C VAL A 153 -18.64 -18.97 -8.19
N GLN A 154 -18.12 -17.99 -7.45
CA GLN A 154 -17.23 -16.97 -7.99
C GLN A 154 -15.79 -17.45 -7.82
N GLU A 155 -15.13 -17.76 -8.94
CA GLU A 155 -13.70 -18.05 -8.95
C GLU A 155 -12.95 -16.74 -9.15
N LYS A 156 -12.10 -16.39 -8.19
CA LYS A 156 -11.22 -15.23 -8.27
C LYS A 156 -9.95 -15.63 -9.02
N THR A 157 -9.58 -14.86 -10.03
CA THR A 157 -8.27 -14.95 -10.66
C THR A 157 -7.34 -14.03 -9.89
N MET A 158 -6.25 -14.59 -9.36
CA MET A 158 -5.23 -13.87 -8.59
C MET A 158 -3.98 -13.71 -9.46
N ALA A 159 -3.34 -12.55 -9.39
CA ALA A 159 -2.03 -12.33 -10.00
C ALA A 159 -1.23 -11.28 -9.21
N MET A 160 0.09 -11.27 -9.42
CA MET A 160 0.95 -10.23 -8.87
C MET A 160 0.63 -8.89 -9.53
N CYS A 161 0.27 -7.91 -8.71
CA CYS A 161 -0.15 -6.59 -9.17
C CYS A 161 0.70 -5.50 -8.52
N VAL A 162 0.94 -4.42 -9.26
CA VAL A 162 1.54 -3.19 -8.71
C VAL A 162 0.49 -2.10 -8.66
N TYR A 163 0.21 -1.59 -7.48
CA TYR A 163 -0.55 -0.36 -7.26
C TYR A 163 0.43 0.79 -7.10
N LYS A 164 0.18 1.89 -7.79
CA LYS A 164 1.06 3.03 -7.88
C LYS A 164 0.25 4.29 -7.65
N THR A 165 0.70 5.15 -6.73
CA THR A 165 0.12 6.48 -6.52
C THR A 165 1.22 7.54 -6.53
N ILE A 166 1.03 8.64 -7.28
CA ILE A 166 1.91 9.81 -7.23
C ILE A 166 1.05 11.07 -7.16
N PHE A 167 1.34 11.96 -6.22
CA PHE A 167 0.50 13.13 -5.99
C PHE A 167 1.28 14.31 -5.41
N SER A 168 0.70 15.50 -5.59
CA SER A 168 1.13 16.78 -5.04
C SER A 168 -0.09 17.52 -4.49
N GLY A 169 -0.22 17.54 -3.16
CA GLY A 169 -1.45 17.99 -2.50
C GLY A 169 -2.66 17.15 -2.90
N LYS A 170 -3.59 17.75 -3.65
CA LYS A 170 -4.86 17.13 -4.06
C LYS A 170 -4.91 16.68 -5.52
N GLU A 171 -3.82 16.87 -6.25
CA GLU A 171 -3.67 16.48 -7.64
C GLU A 171 -2.68 15.33 -7.74
N GLY A 172 -2.87 14.44 -8.72
CA GLY A 172 -2.02 13.26 -8.84
C GLY A 172 -2.63 12.17 -9.70
N SER A 173 -1.96 11.03 -9.74
CA SER A 173 -2.37 9.86 -10.50
C SER A 173 -2.33 8.60 -9.64
N CYS A 174 -3.30 7.71 -9.89
CA CYS A 174 -3.34 6.35 -9.37
C CYS A 174 -3.32 5.38 -10.55
N ALA A 175 -2.57 4.29 -10.43
CA ALA A 175 -2.46 3.27 -11.46
C ALA A 175 -2.34 1.88 -10.85
N ARG A 176 -2.84 0.88 -11.56
CA ARG A 176 -2.67 -0.53 -11.28
C ARG A 176 -2.16 -1.26 -12.52
N PHE A 177 -1.18 -2.12 -12.30
CA PHE A 177 -0.59 -3.00 -13.29
C PHE A 177 -0.88 -4.44 -12.88
N ASP A 178 -1.45 -5.22 -13.79
CA ASP A 178 -1.86 -6.60 -13.54
C ASP A 178 -0.90 -7.60 -14.15
N ASP A 179 -0.62 -8.70 -13.42
CA ASP A 179 0.22 -9.81 -13.86
C ASP A 179 1.61 -9.35 -14.34
N VAL A 180 2.28 -8.61 -13.46
CA VAL A 180 3.61 -8.03 -13.69
C VAL A 180 4.61 -8.50 -12.65
N GLU A 181 5.89 -8.40 -13.01
CA GLU A 181 7.01 -8.64 -12.09
C GLU A 181 7.18 -7.50 -11.07
N GLU A 182 8.05 -7.72 -10.08
CA GLU A 182 8.38 -6.71 -9.07
C GLU A 182 8.81 -5.38 -9.72
N PRO A 183 8.24 -4.24 -9.30
CA PRO A 183 8.56 -2.94 -9.87
C PRO A 183 9.97 -2.48 -9.46
N ALA A 184 10.56 -1.60 -10.26
CA ALA A 184 11.79 -0.92 -9.84
C ALA A 184 11.55 -0.11 -8.56
N SER A 185 12.51 -0.15 -7.63
CA SER A 185 12.42 0.58 -6.37
C SER A 185 12.40 2.10 -6.58
N LEU A 186 11.48 2.78 -5.89
CA LEU A 186 11.39 4.25 -5.88
C LEU A 186 12.60 4.90 -5.21
N LEU A 187 13.33 4.17 -4.37
CA LEU A 187 14.56 4.65 -3.70
C LEU A 187 15.69 4.97 -4.70
N ASN A 188 15.66 4.37 -5.90
CA ASN A 188 16.63 4.63 -6.96
C ASN A 188 16.25 5.84 -7.84
N GLY A 189 15.12 6.47 -7.58
CA GLY A 189 14.61 7.62 -8.32
C GLY A 189 13.12 7.48 -8.62
N VAL A 190 12.38 8.55 -8.38
CA VAL A 190 10.94 8.62 -8.67
C VAL A 190 10.75 8.99 -10.15
N PRO A 191 9.97 8.22 -10.93
CA PRO A 191 9.60 8.59 -12.30
C PRO A 191 8.78 9.88 -12.32
N ASP A 192 8.70 10.55 -13.49
CA ASP A 192 7.67 11.57 -13.67
C ASP A 192 6.25 10.94 -13.72
N GLU A 193 5.22 11.76 -13.51
CA GLU A 193 3.82 11.30 -13.44
C GLU A 193 3.38 10.49 -14.67
N GLN A 194 3.85 10.84 -15.87
CA GLN A 194 3.47 10.17 -17.10
C GLN A 194 4.11 8.78 -17.18
N ALA A 195 5.40 8.68 -16.88
CA ALA A 195 6.11 7.41 -16.80
C ALA A 195 5.57 6.52 -15.65
N PHE A 196 4.98 7.14 -14.62
CA PHE A 196 4.39 6.44 -13.49
C PHE A 196 3.15 5.61 -13.86
N ILE A 197 2.37 6.09 -14.82
CA ILE A 197 1.13 5.44 -15.31
C ILE A 197 1.28 4.74 -16.66
N GLU A 198 2.42 4.92 -17.34
CA GLU A 198 2.66 4.33 -18.66
C GLU A 198 2.57 2.80 -18.62
N GLY A 199 1.65 2.23 -19.41
CA GLY A 199 1.43 0.79 -19.48
C GLY A 199 0.53 0.22 -18.37
N ALA A 200 -0.09 1.06 -17.55
CA ALA A 200 -1.04 0.61 -16.53
C ALA A 200 -2.28 -0.06 -17.14
N THR A 201 -2.75 -1.14 -16.51
CA THR A 201 -4.01 -1.80 -16.86
C THR A 201 -5.21 -0.93 -16.51
N HIS A 202 -5.11 -0.23 -15.38
CA HIS A 202 -6.11 0.70 -14.90
C HIS A 202 -5.41 1.94 -14.37
N TRP A 203 -5.93 3.13 -14.64
CA TRP A 203 -5.37 4.36 -14.11
C TRP A 203 -6.38 5.50 -14.12
N PHE A 204 -6.15 6.48 -13.26
CA PHE A 204 -6.72 7.82 -13.40
C PHE A 204 -5.70 8.88 -13.00
N THR A 205 -5.88 10.07 -13.54
CA THR A 205 -5.21 11.31 -13.12
C THR A 205 -6.26 12.33 -12.71
N LEU A 206 -6.08 12.93 -11.54
CA LEU A 206 -6.87 14.03 -11.01
C LEU A 206 -6.11 15.34 -11.14
N LYS A 207 -6.68 16.29 -11.88
CA LYS A 207 -6.10 17.62 -12.08
C LYS A 207 -7.19 18.66 -12.28
N ASP A 208 -7.07 19.83 -11.64
CA ASP A 208 -8.07 20.89 -11.71
C ASP A 208 -9.51 20.39 -11.41
N ASP A 209 -9.65 19.53 -10.40
CA ASP A 209 -10.90 18.84 -10.02
C ASP A 209 -11.56 18.03 -11.15
N LYS A 210 -10.76 17.53 -12.10
CA LYS A 210 -11.20 16.65 -13.19
C LYS A 210 -10.42 15.36 -13.20
N LEU A 211 -11.16 14.27 -13.38
CA LEU A 211 -10.60 12.94 -13.55
C LEU A 211 -10.49 12.64 -15.04
N THR A 212 -9.35 12.09 -15.43
CA THR A 212 -9.13 11.50 -16.75
C THR A 212 -8.47 10.15 -16.56
N GLY A 213 -8.81 9.16 -17.37
CA GLY A 213 -8.25 7.83 -17.14
C GLY A 213 -8.86 6.72 -17.95
N GLU A 214 -8.46 5.50 -17.60
CA GLU A 214 -9.03 4.26 -18.11
C GLU A 214 -9.19 3.28 -16.94
N LEU A 215 -10.44 2.94 -16.62
CA LEU A 215 -10.78 1.99 -15.57
C LEU A 215 -11.67 0.91 -16.16
N ASP A 216 -11.29 -0.37 -16.00
CA ASP A 216 -12.00 -1.51 -16.58
C ASP A 216 -12.28 -1.37 -18.10
N GLY A 217 -11.32 -0.80 -18.85
CA GLY A 217 -11.46 -0.54 -20.29
C GLY A 217 -12.43 0.61 -20.66
N ILE A 218 -12.89 1.38 -19.68
CA ILE A 218 -13.74 2.57 -19.88
C ILE A 218 -12.90 3.83 -19.71
N THR A 219 -12.76 4.59 -20.80
CA THR A 219 -12.09 5.90 -20.80
C THR A 219 -13.05 7.03 -20.42
N PHE A 220 -12.56 8.01 -19.65
CA PHE A 220 -13.27 9.22 -19.27
C PHE A 220 -12.33 10.44 -19.32
#